data_AF-A0A969K5Y1-F1
#
_entry.id   AF-A0A969K5Y1-F1
#
_cell.length_a   1.000
_cell.length_b   1.000
_cell.length_c   1.000
_cell.angle_alpha   90.00
_cell.angle_beta   90.00
_cell.angle_gamma   90.00
#
_symmetry.space_group_name_H-M   'P 1'
#
loop_
_entity.id
_entity.type
_entity.pdbx_description
1 polymer ?
#
loop_
_entity_poly.entity_id
_entity_poly.type
_entity_poly.pdbx_seq_one_letter_code
_entity_poly.pdbx_strand_id
1 'polypeptide(L)'
;MTLDSAALLDQFNALCTQLAALSPTIAETTTLAEVRTLLTTSSQHGDKAAALAVLDQFLALQHEDQGEFAPLKDYKEQVRVFRKEVETMNGALSKDAQSLVNGQHPVAQLLQAVKAGETLSDAQWSNLQTLLTKVFGAPIAVAVSRGKFVIAPKASERETDEDVFLWGDRVPLPERAGKTKADAELPIVFGAKSVGIQTTDPKLVPLRVGVHIQNVGDRQFGAGEFAGTRGQSLGIEGLSVALVSPIAGLTIEYMAHVAGKGDLAWVSNGQYAGTRGEGRAVEGFAMRLSGTEATHYELTYSAHVQNVGDVPQQSSGNYCGTRGRGLKVEGLTVYLRKK
;
A
#
# COMPACT_ATOMS: atom_id res chain seq x y z
N MET A 1 -23.74 -25.66 25.90
CA MET A 1 -22.66 -25.00 26.65
C MET A 1 -21.38 -25.20 25.85
N THR A 2 -21.03 -24.26 24.99
CA THR A 2 -19.73 -24.28 24.29
C THR A 2 -18.67 -23.84 25.29
N LEU A 3 -17.86 -24.78 25.78
CA LEU A 3 -16.73 -24.48 26.65
C LEU A 3 -15.71 -23.68 25.83
N ASP A 4 -15.49 -22.43 26.23
CA ASP A 4 -14.49 -21.55 25.63
C ASP A 4 -13.08 -22.05 25.98
N SER A 5 -12.31 -22.42 24.95
CA SER A 5 -10.97 -22.98 25.10
C SER A 5 -9.99 -21.98 25.71
N ALA A 6 -10.23 -20.67 25.54
CA ALA A 6 -9.45 -19.62 26.21
C ALA A 6 -9.75 -19.59 27.72
N ALA A 7 -11.03 -19.70 28.11
CA ALA A 7 -11.43 -19.74 29.52
C ALA A 7 -10.89 -20.98 30.25
N LEU A 8 -10.81 -22.13 29.56
CA LEU A 8 -10.21 -23.35 30.10
C LEU A 8 -8.69 -23.21 30.29
N LEU A 9 -8.00 -22.53 29.38
CA LEU A 9 -6.56 -22.26 29.50
C LEU A 9 -6.27 -21.32 30.68
N ASP A 10 -7.08 -20.29 30.87
CA ASP A 10 -6.93 -19.37 32.00
C ASP A 10 -7.21 -20.04 33.35
N GLN A 11 -8.27 -20.85 33.43
CA GLN A 11 -8.57 -21.65 34.62
C GLN A 11 -7.44 -22.66 34.93
N PHE A 12 -6.89 -23.30 33.90
CA PHE A 12 -5.77 -24.24 34.05
C PHE A 12 -4.50 -23.52 34.52
N ASN A 13 -4.16 -22.36 33.95
CA ASN A 13 -3.01 -21.56 34.39
C ASN A 13 -3.18 -21.04 35.83
N ALA A 14 -4.40 -20.66 36.22
CA ALA A 14 -4.71 -20.25 37.59
C ALA A 14 -4.52 -21.42 38.58
N LEU A 15 -4.98 -22.62 38.22
CA LEU A 15 -4.76 -23.85 38.98
C LEU A 15 -3.27 -24.23 39.06
N CYS A 16 -2.53 -24.12 37.96
CA CYS A 16 -1.07 -24.32 37.96
C CYS A 16 -0.37 -23.34 38.91
N THR A 17 -0.81 -22.08 38.95
CA THR A 17 -0.25 -21.06 39.85
C THR A 17 -0.57 -21.36 41.32
N GLN A 18 -1.79 -21.82 41.61
CA GLN A 18 -2.19 -22.24 42.95
C GLN A 18 -1.46 -23.51 43.43
N LEU A 19 -1.23 -24.48 42.54
CA LEU A 19 -0.47 -25.70 42.82
C LEU A 19 1.04 -25.41 43.02
N ALA A 20 1.61 -24.51 42.22
CA ALA A 20 2.99 -24.07 42.39
C ALA A 20 3.22 -23.35 43.73
N ALA A 21 2.20 -22.67 44.26
CA ALA A 21 2.25 -22.03 45.58
C ALA A 21 2.20 -23.04 46.75
N LEU A 22 1.63 -24.24 46.54
CA LEU A 22 1.49 -25.29 47.56
C LEU A 22 2.67 -26.26 47.59
N SER A 23 3.33 -26.50 46.45
CA SER A 23 4.56 -27.29 46.38
C SER A 23 5.27 -27.06 45.04
N PRO A 24 6.48 -26.48 45.02
CA PRO A 24 7.18 -26.14 43.77
C PRO A 24 7.58 -27.38 42.95
N THR A 25 7.69 -28.56 43.58
CA THR A 25 8.13 -29.80 42.95
C THR A 25 7.07 -30.51 42.09
N ILE A 26 5.78 -30.16 42.24
CA ILE A 26 4.67 -30.81 41.48
C ILE A 26 4.42 -30.11 40.13
N ALA A 27 4.81 -28.83 40.01
CA ALA A 27 4.58 -28.00 38.82
C ALA A 27 5.36 -28.45 37.56
N GLU A 28 6.38 -29.29 37.74
CA GLU A 28 7.28 -29.76 36.66
C GLU A 28 7.01 -31.21 36.23
N THR A 29 5.85 -31.77 36.55
CA THR A 29 5.49 -33.10 36.04
C THR A 29 5.23 -33.03 34.52
N THR A 30 5.85 -33.92 33.76
CA THR A 30 5.80 -33.99 32.28
C THR A 30 4.37 -33.99 31.74
N THR A 31 3.44 -34.57 32.49
CA THR A 31 2.02 -34.65 32.15
C THR A 31 1.31 -33.29 32.19
N LEU A 32 1.65 -32.40 33.14
CA LEU A 32 1.08 -31.05 33.19
C LEU A 32 1.63 -30.15 32.08
N ALA A 33 2.91 -30.33 31.72
CA ALA A 33 3.53 -29.64 30.59
C ALA A 33 2.91 -30.10 29.25
N GLU A 34 2.60 -31.39 29.12
CA GLU A 34 1.88 -31.95 27.98
C GLU A 34 0.44 -31.44 27.88
N VAL A 35 -0.30 -31.41 29.00
CA VAL A 35 -1.66 -30.83 29.02
C VAL A 35 -1.64 -29.34 28.72
N ARG A 36 -0.65 -28.60 29.24
CA ARG A 36 -0.46 -27.18 28.93
C ARG A 36 -0.16 -26.97 27.45
N THR A 37 0.74 -27.76 26.87
CA THR A 37 1.08 -27.66 25.45
C THR A 37 -0.11 -28.03 24.57
N LEU A 38 -0.88 -29.05 24.91
CA LEU A 38 -2.12 -29.42 24.22
C LEU A 38 -3.20 -28.34 24.34
N LEU A 39 -3.41 -27.75 25.52
CA LEU A 39 -4.36 -26.65 25.72
C LEU A 39 -3.92 -25.38 24.99
N THR A 40 -2.62 -25.05 24.97
CA THR A 40 -2.12 -23.93 24.18
C THR A 40 -2.24 -24.18 22.67
N THR A 41 -2.04 -25.42 22.23
CA THR A 41 -2.20 -25.78 20.80
C THR A 41 -3.69 -25.71 20.41
N SER A 42 -4.59 -26.17 21.28
CA SER A 42 -6.05 -26.09 21.09
C SER A 42 -6.58 -24.65 21.11
N SER A 43 -6.11 -23.81 22.04
CA SER A 43 -6.39 -22.36 22.05
C SER A 43 -5.85 -21.69 20.77
N GLN A 44 -4.63 -22.02 20.34
CA GLN A 44 -4.08 -21.50 19.07
C GLN A 44 -4.92 -21.92 17.86
N HIS A 45 -5.49 -23.11 17.84
CA HIS A 45 -6.43 -23.53 16.79
C HIS A 45 -7.73 -22.72 16.82
N GLY A 46 -8.27 -22.42 18.01
CA GLY A 46 -9.45 -21.56 18.19
C GLY A 46 -9.19 -20.11 17.78
N ASP A 47 -8.05 -19.55 18.20
CA ASP A 47 -7.63 -18.18 17.87
C ASP A 47 -7.31 -18.04 16.38
N LYS A 48 -6.73 -19.07 15.76
CA LYS A 48 -6.55 -19.14 14.30
C LYS A 48 -7.88 -19.15 13.57
N ALA A 49 -8.85 -19.93 14.03
CA ALA A 49 -10.20 -19.94 13.46
C ALA A 49 -10.91 -18.59 13.63
N ALA A 50 -10.78 -17.94 14.79
CA ALA A 50 -11.34 -16.62 15.07
C ALA A 50 -10.71 -15.52 14.19
N ALA A 51 -9.38 -15.54 14.02
CA ALA A 51 -8.66 -14.64 13.12
C ALA A 51 -9.14 -14.79 11.67
N LEU A 52 -9.28 -16.03 11.19
CA LEU A 52 -9.79 -16.30 9.85
C LEU A 52 -11.25 -15.84 9.68
N ALA A 53 -12.09 -15.97 10.71
CA ALA A 53 -13.47 -15.49 10.67
C ALA A 53 -13.55 -13.95 10.55
N VAL A 54 -12.68 -13.22 11.25
CA VAL A 54 -12.61 -11.75 11.13
C VAL A 54 -12.15 -11.33 9.74
N LEU A 55 -11.15 -12.02 9.17
CA LEU A 55 -10.67 -11.76 7.81
C LEU A 55 -11.75 -12.07 6.77
N ASP A 56 -12.48 -13.17 6.92
CA ASP A 56 -13.61 -13.54 6.06
C ASP A 56 -14.71 -12.45 6.10
N GLN A 57 -15.03 -11.89 7.26
CA GLN A 57 -15.99 -10.79 7.39
C GLN A 57 -15.53 -9.52 6.65
N PHE A 58 -14.23 -9.20 6.69
CA PHE A 58 -13.69 -8.08 5.94
C PHE A 58 -13.73 -8.33 4.44
N LEU A 59 -13.43 -9.56 3.98
CA LEU A 59 -13.54 -9.92 2.56
C LEU A 59 -14.98 -9.84 2.06
N ALA A 60 -15.95 -10.08 2.95
CA ALA A 60 -17.38 -9.95 2.69
C ALA A 60 -17.92 -8.51 2.72
N LEU A 61 -17.13 -7.51 3.16
CA LEU A 61 -17.52 -6.10 3.08
C LEU A 61 -17.73 -5.68 1.63
N GLN A 62 -18.84 -5.07 1.30
CA GLN A 62 -19.12 -4.51 -0.02
C GLN A 62 -19.56 -3.06 0.12
N HIS A 63 -19.29 -2.27 -0.91
CA HIS A 63 -19.78 -0.90 -0.99
C HIS A 63 -21.15 -0.92 -1.68
N GLU A 64 -22.16 -0.34 -1.05
CA GLU A 64 -23.56 -0.39 -1.52
C GLU A 64 -23.77 0.29 -2.88
N ASP A 65 -23.19 1.48 -3.07
CA ASP A 65 -23.39 2.27 -4.30
C ASP A 65 -22.37 1.99 -5.43
N GLN A 66 -21.27 1.29 -5.15
CA GLN A 66 -20.15 1.10 -6.08
C GLN A 66 -19.72 -0.37 -6.05
N GLY A 67 -20.19 -1.16 -7.02
CA GLY A 67 -19.98 -2.61 -7.06
C GLY A 67 -18.50 -3.03 -6.96
N GLU A 68 -17.58 -2.34 -7.63
CA GLU A 68 -16.14 -2.49 -7.45
C GLU A 68 -15.52 -1.19 -6.91
N PHE A 69 -15.58 -0.97 -5.60
CA PHE A 69 -14.83 0.11 -4.96
C PHE A 69 -13.32 -0.22 -4.99
N ALA A 70 -12.59 0.39 -5.94
CA ALA A 70 -11.18 0.10 -6.21
C ALA A 70 -10.27 0.12 -4.95
N PRO A 71 -10.41 1.08 -4.00
CA PRO A 71 -9.61 1.05 -2.77
C PRO A 71 -9.88 -0.20 -1.92
N LEU A 72 -11.11 -0.69 -1.83
CA LEU A 72 -11.44 -1.90 -1.08
C LEU A 72 -10.93 -3.17 -1.80
N LYS A 73 -10.84 -3.17 -3.13
CA LYS A 73 -10.31 -4.30 -3.91
C LYS A 73 -8.85 -4.59 -3.56
N ASP A 74 -8.02 -3.55 -3.51
CA ASP A 74 -6.59 -3.69 -3.19
C ASP A 74 -6.38 -4.19 -1.76
N TYR A 75 -7.13 -3.66 -0.79
CA TYR A 75 -7.07 -4.14 0.59
C TYR A 75 -7.65 -5.56 0.74
N LYS A 76 -8.67 -5.93 -0.03
CA LYS A 76 -9.18 -7.31 -0.05
C LYS A 76 -8.14 -8.28 -0.59
N GLU A 77 -7.33 -7.91 -1.57
CA GLU A 77 -6.22 -8.75 -2.03
C GLU A 77 -5.14 -8.91 -0.95
N GLN A 78 -4.78 -7.83 -0.25
CA GLN A 78 -3.85 -7.91 0.88
C GLN A 78 -4.38 -8.83 2.00
N VAL A 79 -5.67 -8.72 2.32
CA VAL A 79 -6.34 -9.59 3.30
C VAL A 79 -6.41 -11.04 2.82
N ARG A 80 -6.54 -11.30 1.50
CA ARG A 80 -6.48 -12.67 0.94
C ARG A 80 -5.09 -13.29 1.07
N VAL A 81 -4.03 -12.52 0.83
CA VAL A 81 -2.64 -12.98 1.00
C VAL A 81 -2.38 -13.29 2.48
N PHE A 82 -2.72 -12.36 3.37
CA PHE A 82 -2.55 -12.55 4.81
C PHE A 82 -3.40 -13.71 5.35
N ARG A 83 -4.62 -13.92 4.83
CA ARG A 83 -5.46 -15.10 5.14
C ARG A 83 -4.75 -16.39 4.76
N LYS A 84 -4.13 -16.48 3.59
CA LYS A 84 -3.35 -17.67 3.16
C LYS A 84 -2.12 -17.90 4.04
N GLU A 85 -1.46 -16.84 4.48
CA GLU A 85 -0.35 -16.92 5.44
C GLU A 85 -0.80 -17.46 6.80
N VAL A 86 -1.93 -16.96 7.32
CA VAL A 86 -2.52 -17.46 8.58
C VAL A 86 -3.00 -18.91 8.41
N GLU A 87 -3.59 -19.29 7.28
CA GLU A 87 -3.98 -20.67 6.97
C GLU A 87 -2.78 -21.62 6.93
N THR A 88 -1.66 -21.21 6.34
CA THR A 88 -0.45 -22.05 6.16
C THR A 88 0.47 -22.09 7.38
N MET A 89 0.31 -21.18 8.35
CA MET A 89 1.06 -21.24 9.62
C MET A 89 0.64 -22.44 10.48
N ASN A 90 1.58 -23.35 10.73
CA ASN A 90 1.46 -24.50 11.64
C ASN A 90 2.20 -24.26 12.97
N GLY A 91 1.94 -23.12 13.62
CA GLY A 91 2.60 -22.77 14.88
C GLY A 91 1.99 -21.53 15.54
N ALA A 92 2.71 -20.95 16.50
CA ALA A 92 2.27 -19.77 17.25
C ALA A 92 1.85 -18.63 16.32
N LEU A 93 0.63 -18.12 16.52
CA LEU A 93 0.07 -17.00 15.77
C LEU A 93 1.03 -15.80 15.80
N SER A 94 1.29 -15.20 14.65
CA SER A 94 2.00 -13.92 14.54
C SER A 94 1.35 -12.87 15.45
N LYS A 95 2.13 -11.91 15.95
CA LYS A 95 1.64 -10.79 16.78
C LYS A 95 0.47 -10.04 16.11
N ASP A 96 0.44 -10.01 14.78
CA ASP A 96 -0.63 -9.38 13.98
C ASP A 96 -1.91 -10.21 13.97
N ALA A 97 -1.80 -11.54 13.93
CA ALA A 97 -2.94 -12.46 14.01
C ALA A 97 -3.55 -12.50 15.42
N GLN A 98 -2.72 -12.39 16.47
CA GLN A 98 -3.20 -12.21 17.85
C GLN A 98 -3.91 -10.85 18.02
N SER A 99 -3.40 -9.79 17.38
CA SER A 99 -4.03 -8.46 17.40
C SER A 99 -5.39 -8.42 16.68
N LEU A 100 -5.60 -9.28 15.68
CA LEU A 100 -6.89 -9.47 15.01
C LEU A 100 -7.93 -10.11 15.93
N VAL A 101 -7.54 -11.16 16.65
CA VAL A 101 -8.40 -11.86 17.63
C VAL A 101 -8.77 -10.92 18.78
N ASN A 102 -7.81 -10.14 19.26
CA ASN A 102 -8.02 -9.17 20.35
C ASN A 102 -8.73 -7.88 19.92
N GLY A 103 -9.15 -7.75 18.66
CA GLY A 103 -9.87 -6.58 18.14
C GLY A 103 -9.04 -5.30 17.99
N GLN A 104 -7.74 -5.35 18.30
CA GLN A 104 -6.84 -4.20 18.22
C GLN A 104 -6.35 -3.93 16.79
N HIS A 105 -6.48 -4.89 15.89
CA HIS A 105 -6.06 -4.73 14.51
C HIS A 105 -6.96 -3.76 13.74
N PRO A 106 -6.42 -2.91 12.85
CA PRO A 106 -7.20 -1.92 12.09
C PRO A 106 -8.37 -2.52 11.28
N VAL A 107 -8.22 -3.75 10.76
CA VAL A 107 -9.28 -4.49 10.05
C VAL A 107 -10.46 -4.84 10.98
N ALA A 108 -10.16 -5.26 12.21
CA ALA A 108 -11.18 -5.57 13.22
C ALA A 108 -11.89 -4.29 13.69
N GLN A 109 -11.14 -3.20 13.87
CA GLN A 109 -11.70 -1.89 14.23
C GLN A 109 -12.59 -1.32 13.12
N LEU A 110 -12.22 -1.48 11.84
CA LEU A 110 -13.08 -1.13 10.71
C LEU A 110 -14.39 -1.93 10.73
N LEU A 111 -14.31 -3.24 10.95
CA LEU A 111 -15.50 -4.08 11.03
C LEU A 111 -16.39 -3.72 12.20
N GLN A 112 -15.81 -3.42 13.36
CA GLN A 112 -16.54 -2.93 14.52
C GLN A 112 -17.21 -1.59 14.20
N ALA A 113 -16.55 -0.72 13.44
CA ALA A 113 -17.12 0.55 13.00
C ALA A 113 -18.31 0.38 12.06
N VAL A 114 -18.19 -0.52 11.09
CA VAL A 114 -19.27 -0.83 10.15
C VAL A 114 -20.46 -1.48 10.88
N LYS A 115 -20.20 -2.34 11.87
CA LYS A 115 -21.26 -2.98 12.68
C LYS A 115 -21.90 -2.03 13.69
N ALA A 116 -21.13 -1.12 14.28
CA ALA A 116 -21.64 -0.14 15.23
C ALA A 116 -22.36 1.02 14.54
N GLY A 117 -22.00 1.34 13.29
CA GLY A 117 -22.68 2.34 12.47
C GLY A 117 -22.81 3.70 13.18
N GLU A 118 -24.04 4.16 13.35
CA GLU A 118 -24.39 5.44 13.99
C GLU A 118 -24.32 5.42 15.53
N THR A 119 -24.06 4.27 16.17
CA THR A 119 -24.01 4.16 17.64
C THR A 119 -22.67 4.59 18.24
N LEU A 120 -21.68 4.93 17.41
CA LEU A 120 -20.38 5.42 17.83
C LEU A 120 -20.46 6.87 18.29
N SER A 121 -19.88 7.17 19.47
CA SER A 121 -19.74 8.56 19.91
C SER A 121 -18.78 9.35 19.01
N ASP A 122 -18.96 10.67 18.91
CA ASP A 122 -18.11 11.57 18.13
C ASP A 122 -16.61 11.43 18.46
N ALA A 123 -16.28 11.18 19.74
CA ALA A 123 -14.90 10.99 20.19
C ALA A 123 -14.31 9.64 19.71
N GLN A 124 -15.10 8.56 19.77
CA GLN A 124 -14.69 7.26 19.22
C GLN A 124 -14.57 7.32 17.69
N TRP A 125 -15.49 8.02 17.04
CA TRP A 125 -15.48 8.24 15.61
C TRP A 125 -14.26 9.07 15.15
N SER A 126 -13.89 10.15 15.86
CA SER A 126 -12.71 10.96 15.53
C SER A 126 -11.40 10.17 15.63
N ASN A 127 -11.25 9.35 16.68
CA ASN A 127 -10.08 8.48 16.85
C ASN A 127 -10.02 7.42 15.76
N LEU A 128 -11.16 6.79 15.47
CA LEU A 128 -11.28 5.80 14.42
C LEU A 128 -11.02 6.39 13.04
N GLN A 129 -11.56 7.57 12.71
CA GLN A 129 -11.34 8.25 11.44
C GLN A 129 -9.86 8.57 11.22
N THR A 130 -9.15 8.99 12.29
CA THR A 130 -7.70 9.22 12.24
C THR A 130 -6.96 7.92 11.92
N LEU A 131 -7.34 6.81 12.55
CA LEU A 131 -6.75 5.49 12.32
C LEU A 131 -7.09 4.95 10.92
N LEU A 132 -8.35 5.05 10.49
CA LEU A 132 -8.80 4.59 9.18
C LEU A 132 -8.17 5.41 8.05
N THR A 133 -8.09 6.72 8.19
CA THR A 133 -7.42 7.59 7.20
C THR A 133 -5.93 7.27 7.11
N LYS A 134 -5.29 6.96 8.25
CA LYS A 134 -3.87 6.63 8.33
C LYS A 134 -3.54 5.24 7.76
N VAL A 135 -4.43 4.26 7.94
CA VAL A 135 -4.18 2.85 7.57
C VAL A 135 -4.81 2.45 6.23
N PHE A 136 -6.05 2.86 5.99
CA PHE A 136 -6.87 2.49 4.82
C PHE A 136 -7.07 3.65 3.84
N GLY A 137 -6.68 4.86 4.22
CA GLY A 137 -6.86 6.06 3.42
C GLY A 137 -8.22 6.74 3.62
N ALA A 138 -8.28 8.01 3.19
CA ALA A 138 -9.47 8.85 3.28
C ALA A 138 -10.73 8.26 2.58
N PRO A 139 -10.64 7.56 1.43
CA PRO A 139 -11.82 7.04 0.74
C PRO A 139 -12.61 6.02 1.57
N ILE A 140 -11.90 5.13 2.28
CA ILE A 140 -12.52 4.11 3.14
C ILE A 140 -13.08 4.77 4.40
N ALA A 141 -12.34 5.68 5.04
CA ALA A 141 -12.83 6.40 6.22
C ALA A 141 -14.13 7.19 5.93
N VAL A 142 -14.21 7.84 4.77
CA VAL A 142 -15.41 8.58 4.33
C VAL A 142 -16.57 7.63 4.03
N ALA A 143 -16.33 6.50 3.37
CA ALA A 143 -17.39 5.54 3.06
C ALA A 143 -17.97 4.87 4.33
N VAL A 144 -17.16 4.60 5.35
CA VAL A 144 -17.64 4.13 6.66
C VAL A 144 -18.46 5.22 7.36
N SER A 145 -18.00 6.48 7.33
CA SER A 145 -18.73 7.61 7.95
C SER A 145 -20.14 7.81 7.38
N ARG A 146 -20.33 7.41 6.12
CA ARG A 146 -21.60 7.53 5.40
C ARG A 146 -22.47 6.28 5.51
N GLY A 147 -22.05 5.27 6.28
CA GLY A 147 -22.77 4.01 6.43
C GLY A 147 -22.85 3.17 5.15
N LYS A 148 -21.95 3.38 4.18
CA LYS A 148 -22.05 2.80 2.83
C LYS A 148 -21.42 1.41 2.68
N PHE A 149 -20.96 0.82 3.78
CA PHE A 149 -20.41 -0.53 3.80
C PHE A 149 -21.41 -1.51 4.39
N VAL A 150 -21.68 -2.56 3.63
CA VAL A 150 -22.57 -3.66 4.05
C VAL A 150 -21.75 -4.95 4.04
N ILE A 151 -21.90 -5.77 5.07
CA ILE A 151 -21.32 -7.12 5.08
C ILE A 151 -22.29 -8.03 4.34
N ALA A 152 -21.90 -8.49 3.14
CA ALA A 152 -22.72 -9.45 2.41
C ALA A 152 -22.76 -10.79 3.19
N PRO A 153 -23.94 -11.38 3.47
CA PRO A 153 -24.00 -12.67 4.14
C PRO A 153 -23.32 -13.74 3.26
N LYS A 154 -22.51 -14.59 3.90
CA LYS A 154 -21.79 -15.70 3.28
C LYS A 154 -22.82 -16.61 2.60
N ALA A 155 -22.59 -16.99 1.35
CA ALA A 155 -23.52 -17.78 0.54
C ALA A 155 -23.76 -19.18 1.16
N SER A 156 -24.73 -19.25 2.06
CA SER A 156 -25.49 -20.44 2.45
C SER A 156 -26.78 -19.89 3.06
N GLU A 157 -27.93 -20.31 2.54
CA GLU A 157 -29.29 -19.77 2.79
C GLU A 157 -29.69 -18.65 1.82
N ARG A 158 -29.90 -19.04 0.55
CA ARG A 158 -31.02 -18.51 -0.24
C ARG A 158 -31.94 -19.69 -0.55
N GLU A 159 -32.88 -19.92 0.35
CA GLU A 159 -34.08 -20.70 0.07
C GLU A 159 -35.25 -19.74 -0.07
N THR A 160 -36.04 -19.94 -1.13
CA THR A 160 -37.35 -19.34 -1.46
C THR A 160 -37.31 -17.83 -1.77
N ASP A 161 -38.03 -17.26 -2.72
CA ASP A 161 -39.08 -17.74 -3.61
C ASP A 161 -39.16 -16.72 -4.78
N GLU A 162 -39.63 -17.20 -5.93
CA GLU A 162 -40.38 -16.56 -7.03
C GLU A 162 -40.58 -15.00 -7.01
N ASP A 163 -40.55 -14.22 -8.10
CA ASP A 163 -40.90 -14.50 -9.49
C ASP A 163 -40.62 -13.27 -10.41
N VAL A 164 -40.40 -13.55 -11.71
CA VAL A 164 -40.76 -12.75 -12.91
C VAL A 164 -40.14 -11.34 -13.14
N PHE A 165 -39.34 -11.19 -14.21
CA PHE A 165 -39.71 -10.38 -15.40
C PHE A 165 -38.78 -10.63 -16.62
N LEU A 166 -39.39 -10.46 -17.80
CA LEU A 166 -39.12 -11.06 -19.12
C LEU A 166 -37.96 -10.46 -19.96
N TRP A 167 -37.53 -11.28 -20.92
CA TRP A 167 -36.44 -11.15 -21.92
C TRP A 167 -36.30 -9.83 -22.71
N GLY A 168 -35.06 -9.55 -23.12
CA GLY A 168 -34.73 -8.56 -24.16
C GLY A 168 -33.28 -8.63 -24.64
N ASP A 169 -33.02 -9.54 -25.58
CA ASP A 169 -31.97 -9.60 -26.63
C ASP A 169 -30.50 -9.23 -26.35
N ARG A 170 -29.66 -10.27 -26.45
CA ARG A 170 -28.21 -10.21 -26.66
C ARG A 170 -27.88 -9.70 -28.06
N VAL A 171 -27.02 -8.69 -28.13
CA VAL A 171 -26.21 -8.38 -29.32
C VAL A 171 -24.73 -8.64 -28.97
N PRO A 172 -24.03 -9.60 -29.61
CA PRO A 172 -22.59 -9.76 -29.43
C PRO A 172 -21.80 -9.11 -30.58
N LEU A 173 -20.57 -8.67 -30.26
CA LEU A 173 -19.30 -8.76 -31.02
C LEU A 173 -18.38 -7.53 -30.74
N PRO A 174 -17.04 -7.60 -30.95
CA PRO A 174 -16.24 -8.71 -31.48
C PRO A 174 -15.02 -9.13 -30.62
N GLU A 175 -14.55 -10.37 -30.86
CA GLU A 175 -13.19 -10.84 -30.56
C GLU A 175 -12.13 -9.96 -31.24
N ARG A 176 -11.03 -9.69 -30.55
CA ARG A 176 -9.80 -9.21 -31.19
C ARG A 176 -8.57 -9.97 -30.69
N ALA A 177 -8.08 -10.80 -31.61
CA ALA A 177 -6.73 -11.30 -31.84
C ALA A 177 -5.66 -11.08 -30.74
N GLY A 178 -5.05 -12.20 -30.34
CA GLY A 178 -3.93 -12.23 -29.41
C GLY A 178 -2.67 -11.51 -29.89
N LYS A 179 -1.83 -11.17 -28.92
CA LYS A 179 -0.39 -11.02 -29.09
C LYS A 179 0.35 -11.74 -27.97
N THR A 180 1.43 -12.34 -28.42
CA THR A 180 2.36 -13.28 -27.82
C THR A 180 3.14 -12.72 -26.63
N LYS A 181 3.52 -13.68 -25.78
CA LYS A 181 4.49 -13.66 -24.68
C LYS A 181 5.82 -12.99 -25.09
N ALA A 182 6.30 -12.04 -24.28
CA ALA A 182 7.70 -11.61 -24.24
C ALA A 182 8.01 -11.05 -22.83
N ASP A 183 8.56 -11.95 -22.01
CA ASP A 183 9.66 -11.80 -21.05
C ASP A 183 9.85 -10.50 -20.23
N ALA A 184 9.83 -10.74 -18.91
CA ALA A 184 10.57 -10.05 -17.83
C ALA A 184 10.21 -8.59 -17.50
N GLU A 185 9.18 -8.41 -16.66
CA GLU A 185 9.05 -7.21 -15.82
C GLU A 185 8.93 -7.60 -14.34
N LEU A 186 9.78 -6.96 -13.53
CA LEU A 186 9.85 -7.10 -12.08
C LEU A 186 8.56 -6.60 -11.42
N PRO A 187 8.10 -7.22 -10.32
CA PRO A 187 6.86 -6.83 -9.66
C PRO A 187 6.97 -5.43 -9.04
N ILE A 188 6.01 -4.57 -9.40
CA ILE A 188 5.79 -3.25 -8.82
C ILE A 188 5.32 -3.42 -7.36
N VAL A 189 6.06 -2.83 -6.41
CA VAL A 189 5.75 -2.79 -4.98
C VAL A 189 4.98 -1.51 -4.66
N PHE A 190 3.79 -1.63 -4.07
CA PHE A 190 3.07 -0.53 -3.43
C PHE A 190 3.31 -0.55 -1.91
N GLY A 191 3.62 0.62 -1.31
CA GLY A 191 3.38 0.85 0.12
C GLY A 191 4.55 0.80 1.11
N ALA A 192 5.82 0.91 0.71
CA ALA A 192 6.88 1.06 1.69
C ALA A 192 6.92 2.49 2.26
N LYS A 193 6.95 2.63 3.60
CA LYS A 193 7.73 3.70 4.24
C LYS A 193 9.08 3.73 3.52
N SER A 194 9.57 4.90 3.12
CA SER A 194 10.94 5.08 2.66
C SER A 194 11.90 4.65 3.79
N VAL A 195 12.21 3.37 3.86
CA VAL A 195 13.32 2.82 4.63
C VAL A 195 14.54 3.27 3.86
N GLY A 196 15.37 4.10 4.49
CA GLY A 196 16.60 4.58 3.90
C GLY A 196 17.41 3.42 3.33
N ILE A 197 17.73 3.55 2.04
CA ILE A 197 18.88 2.99 1.31
C ILE A 197 19.24 1.53 1.66
N GLN A 198 19.01 0.62 0.72
CA GLN A 198 20.07 -0.26 0.21
C GLN A 198 19.84 -0.52 -1.28
N THR A 199 20.39 0.34 -2.13
CA THR A 199 20.57 0.03 -3.55
C THR A 199 21.73 -0.96 -3.67
N THR A 200 21.45 -2.15 -4.21
CA THR A 200 22.41 -3.25 -4.40
C THR A 200 23.38 -3.03 -5.56
N ASP A 201 23.38 -1.84 -6.18
CA ASP A 201 24.31 -1.44 -7.24
C ASP A 201 25.44 -0.57 -6.65
N PRO A 202 26.68 -1.09 -6.49
CA PRO A 202 27.80 -0.37 -5.89
C PRO A 202 28.25 0.85 -6.70
N LYS A 203 27.80 1.00 -7.96
CA LYS A 203 28.14 2.15 -8.81
C LYS A 203 27.12 3.29 -8.75
N LEU A 204 25.98 3.09 -8.08
CA LEU A 204 24.93 4.09 -8.00
C LEU A 204 25.23 5.13 -6.93
N VAL A 205 25.25 6.40 -7.32
CA VAL A 205 25.42 7.54 -6.42
C VAL A 205 24.08 7.85 -5.75
N PRO A 206 24.02 7.97 -4.41
CA PRO A 206 22.78 8.27 -3.72
C PRO A 206 22.28 9.68 -4.03
N LEU A 207 21.05 9.77 -4.51
CA LEU A 207 20.32 11.01 -4.77
C LEU A 207 19.11 11.13 -3.86
N ARG A 208 18.68 12.37 -3.65
CA ARG A 208 17.36 12.73 -3.11
C ARG A 208 16.57 13.36 -4.24
N VAL A 209 15.47 12.72 -4.61
CA VAL A 209 14.53 13.16 -5.64
C VAL A 209 13.23 13.57 -4.96
N GLY A 210 12.94 14.86 -4.93
CA GLY A 210 11.68 15.41 -4.44
C GLY A 210 10.73 15.71 -5.58
N VAL A 211 9.44 15.39 -5.43
CA VAL A 211 8.38 15.73 -6.38
C VAL A 211 7.16 16.25 -5.65
N HIS A 212 6.47 17.24 -6.22
CA HIS A 212 5.14 17.67 -5.78
C HIS A 212 4.10 16.97 -6.63
N ILE A 213 3.31 16.08 -6.02
CA ILE A 213 2.27 15.33 -6.71
C ILE A 213 0.94 16.03 -6.50
N GLN A 214 0.21 16.30 -7.57
CA GLN A 214 -1.10 16.93 -7.54
C GLN A 214 -2.03 16.22 -6.53
N ASN A 215 -2.70 17.00 -5.68
CA ASN A 215 -3.63 16.53 -4.62
C ASN A 215 -3.01 15.60 -3.55
N VAL A 216 -1.69 15.34 -3.58
CA VAL A 216 -0.99 14.51 -2.58
C VAL A 216 0.06 15.33 -1.83
N GLY A 217 0.73 16.25 -2.52
CA GLY A 217 1.77 17.12 -1.96
C GLY A 217 3.20 16.63 -2.20
N ASP A 218 4.13 17.18 -1.43
CA ASP A 218 5.56 16.90 -1.57
C ASP A 218 5.93 15.49 -1.08
N ARG A 219 6.65 14.74 -1.91
CA ARG A 219 7.20 13.42 -1.60
C ARG A 219 8.68 13.36 -1.95
N GLN A 220 9.44 12.53 -1.25
CA GLN A 220 10.88 12.34 -1.46
C GLN A 220 11.19 10.87 -1.73
N PHE A 221 12.14 10.65 -2.63
CA PHE A 221 12.54 9.36 -3.16
C PHE A 221 14.07 9.29 -3.30
N GLY A 222 14.61 8.08 -3.36
CA GLY A 222 16.02 7.81 -3.60
C GLY A 222 16.40 7.79 -5.08
N ALA A 223 17.72 7.65 -5.33
CA ALA A 223 18.22 7.32 -6.66
C ALA A 223 17.66 5.98 -7.14
N GLY A 224 17.20 5.94 -8.38
CA GLY A 224 16.65 4.75 -9.04
C GLY A 224 15.25 4.33 -8.58
N GLU A 225 14.67 5.03 -7.59
CA GLU A 225 13.29 4.84 -7.19
C GLU A 225 12.33 5.56 -8.13
N PHE A 226 11.15 5.00 -8.33
CA PHE A 226 10.08 5.63 -9.10
C PHE A 226 9.43 6.73 -8.26
N ALA A 227 9.76 7.98 -8.57
CA ALA A 227 9.24 9.17 -7.91
C ALA A 227 7.94 9.62 -8.58
N GLY A 228 6.80 9.24 -8.02
CA GLY A 228 5.48 9.67 -8.52
C GLY A 228 4.40 8.60 -8.32
N THR A 229 3.38 8.66 -9.18
CA THR A 229 2.30 7.66 -9.23
C THR A 229 2.21 7.09 -10.65
N ARG A 230 1.79 5.84 -10.78
CA ARG A 230 1.63 5.19 -12.09
C ARG A 230 0.15 4.87 -12.31
N GLY A 231 -0.44 5.40 -13.37
CA GLY A 231 -1.83 5.09 -13.75
C GLY A 231 -2.89 5.69 -12.84
N GLN A 232 -2.51 6.56 -11.89
CA GLN A 232 -3.45 7.22 -10.97
C GLN A 232 -3.95 8.57 -11.50
N SER A 233 -3.51 8.99 -12.70
CA SER A 233 -3.89 10.29 -13.27
C SER A 233 -3.52 11.49 -12.39
N LEU A 234 -2.54 11.34 -11.49
CA LEU A 234 -2.00 12.43 -10.68
C LEU A 234 -0.69 12.92 -11.28
N GLY A 235 -0.68 14.17 -11.76
CA GLY A 235 0.50 14.77 -12.37
C GLY A 235 1.49 15.29 -11.32
N ILE A 236 2.76 15.28 -11.68
CA ILE A 236 3.80 16.02 -10.97
C ILE A 236 3.68 17.49 -11.36
N GLU A 237 3.61 18.41 -10.39
CA GLU A 237 3.58 19.86 -10.64
C GLU A 237 4.99 20.49 -10.58
N GLY A 238 5.93 19.80 -9.93
CA GLY A 238 7.33 20.19 -9.93
C GLY A 238 8.22 19.17 -9.23
N LEU A 239 9.53 19.33 -9.40
CA LEU A 239 10.55 18.40 -8.96
C LEU A 239 11.79 19.10 -8.42
N SER A 240 12.58 18.37 -7.63
CA SER A 240 13.89 18.77 -7.13
C SER A 240 14.79 17.54 -7.08
N VAL A 241 16.04 17.67 -7.51
CA VAL A 241 17.03 16.58 -7.46
C VAL A 241 18.28 17.10 -6.77
N ALA A 242 18.75 16.38 -5.76
CA ALA A 242 19.96 16.71 -5.01
C ALA A 242 20.83 15.47 -4.79
N LEU A 243 22.14 15.66 -4.72
CA LEU A 243 23.07 14.66 -4.20
C LEU A 243 22.85 14.52 -2.68
N VAL A 244 22.77 13.29 -2.18
CA VAL A 244 22.69 13.06 -0.71
C VAL A 244 23.99 13.50 -0.05
N SER A 245 25.12 13.15 -0.67
CA SER A 245 26.45 13.59 -0.29
C SER A 245 27.01 14.47 -1.42
N PRO A 246 27.19 15.79 -1.21
CA PRO A 246 27.78 16.66 -2.22
C PRO A 246 29.14 16.16 -2.68
N ILE A 247 29.36 16.16 -3.99
CA ILE A 247 30.63 15.80 -4.62
C ILE A 247 31.22 17.09 -5.19
N ALA A 248 32.40 17.49 -4.72
CA ALA A 248 33.06 18.71 -5.19
C ALA A 248 33.28 18.64 -6.70
N GLY A 249 32.95 19.70 -7.43
CA GLY A 249 33.08 19.73 -8.88
C GLY A 249 31.99 18.97 -9.65
N LEU A 250 30.95 18.45 -8.99
CA LEU A 250 29.79 17.83 -9.64
C LEU A 250 28.50 18.57 -9.28
N THR A 251 27.76 19.01 -10.30
CA THR A 251 26.45 19.65 -10.15
C THR A 251 25.43 18.99 -11.06
N ILE A 252 24.23 18.76 -10.54
CA ILE A 252 23.07 18.33 -11.34
C ILE A 252 22.22 19.56 -11.61
N GLU A 253 22.05 19.88 -12.89
CA GLU A 253 21.17 20.93 -13.37
C GLU A 253 19.95 20.32 -14.03
N TYR A 254 18.79 20.92 -13.85
CA TYR A 254 17.54 20.44 -14.43
C TYR A 254 16.54 21.55 -14.67
N MET A 255 15.65 21.29 -15.61
CA MET A 255 14.57 22.19 -16.01
C MET A 255 13.29 21.39 -16.18
N ALA A 256 12.16 21.97 -15.78
CA ALA A 256 10.83 21.42 -15.99
C ALA A 256 10.04 22.26 -17.00
N HIS A 257 9.40 21.59 -17.95
CA HIS A 257 8.40 22.19 -18.83
C HIS A 257 7.03 22.07 -18.16
N VAL A 258 6.43 23.21 -17.81
CA VAL A 258 5.14 23.26 -17.10
C VAL A 258 4.04 23.66 -18.07
N ALA A 259 2.92 22.91 -18.03
CA ALA A 259 1.76 23.16 -18.86
C ALA A 259 1.29 24.63 -18.74
N GLY A 260 1.17 25.30 -19.89
CA GLY A 260 0.78 26.71 -19.98
C GLY A 260 1.80 27.73 -19.51
N LYS A 261 2.98 27.32 -19.01
CA LYS A 261 4.12 28.21 -18.68
C LYS A 261 5.33 27.99 -19.57
N GLY A 262 5.47 26.80 -20.15
CA GLY A 262 6.60 26.44 -21.00
C GLY A 262 7.82 25.94 -20.22
N ASP A 263 8.98 26.01 -20.86
CA ASP A 263 10.26 25.68 -20.22
C ASP A 263 10.59 26.73 -19.15
N LEU A 264 10.78 26.29 -17.91
CA LEU A 264 11.24 27.16 -16.82
C LEU A 264 12.76 27.34 -16.86
N ALA A 265 13.30 28.18 -15.99
CA ALA A 265 14.74 28.33 -15.85
C ALA A 265 15.39 27.03 -15.39
N TRP A 266 16.62 26.78 -15.84
CA TRP A 266 17.46 25.71 -15.29
C TRP A 266 17.79 26.03 -13.84
N VAL A 267 17.59 25.05 -12.97
CA VAL A 267 17.95 25.11 -11.56
C VAL A 267 18.97 24.01 -11.24
N SER A 268 19.62 24.12 -10.10
CA SER A 268 20.69 23.21 -9.70
C SER A 268 20.40 22.56 -8.35
N ASN A 269 20.93 21.37 -8.10
CA ASN A 269 21.06 20.73 -6.78
C ASN A 269 20.04 21.16 -5.70
N GLY A 270 18.93 20.44 -5.60
CA GLY A 270 17.91 20.62 -4.56
C GLY A 270 16.99 21.82 -4.73
N GLN A 271 17.27 22.74 -5.66
CA GLN A 271 16.36 23.82 -6.00
C GLN A 271 15.09 23.29 -6.66
N TYR A 272 13.97 24.01 -6.50
CA TYR A 272 12.69 23.52 -7.00
C TYR A 272 12.44 23.98 -8.44
N ALA A 273 12.12 23.04 -9.34
CA ALA A 273 11.72 23.30 -10.71
C ALA A 273 10.24 22.91 -10.90
N GLY A 274 9.38 23.90 -11.17
CA GLY A 274 7.96 23.69 -11.41
C GLY A 274 7.07 24.65 -10.62
N THR A 275 5.85 24.22 -10.31
CA THR A 275 4.86 24.97 -9.53
C THR A 275 4.31 24.12 -8.39
N ARG A 276 3.78 24.76 -7.35
CA ARG A 276 3.07 24.06 -6.26
C ARG A 276 1.66 24.63 -6.12
N GLY A 277 0.65 23.77 -6.14
CA GLY A 277 -0.74 24.14 -5.87
C GLY A 277 -1.38 25.01 -6.95
N GLU A 278 -0.73 25.17 -8.11
CA GLU A 278 -1.27 25.95 -9.23
C GLU A 278 -2.13 25.11 -10.18
N GLY A 279 -2.23 23.78 -9.96
CA GLY A 279 -2.95 22.86 -10.84
C GLY A 279 -2.30 22.73 -12.22
N ARG A 280 -1.02 23.10 -12.36
CA ARG A 280 -0.25 23.00 -13.60
C ARG A 280 0.75 21.86 -13.49
N ALA A 281 0.56 20.86 -14.34
CA ALA A 281 1.44 19.71 -14.38
C ALA A 281 2.71 19.98 -15.21
N VAL A 282 3.77 19.29 -14.85
CA VAL A 282 4.98 19.12 -15.65
C VAL A 282 4.65 18.20 -16.81
N GLU A 283 4.91 18.64 -18.04
CA GLU A 283 4.74 17.82 -19.25
C GLU A 283 6.03 17.11 -19.67
N GLY A 284 7.16 17.57 -19.13
CA GLY A 284 8.46 16.96 -19.32
C GLY A 284 9.56 17.75 -18.64
N PHE A 285 10.77 17.21 -18.68
CA PHE A 285 11.94 17.79 -18.03
C PHE A 285 13.21 17.39 -18.76
N ALA A 286 14.29 18.11 -18.49
CA ALA A 286 15.64 17.76 -18.94
C ALA A 286 16.59 17.90 -17.76
N MET A 287 17.59 17.03 -17.68
CA MET A 287 18.60 17.06 -16.62
C MET A 287 19.98 16.91 -17.24
N ARG A 288 20.98 17.63 -16.71
CA ARG A 288 22.37 17.54 -17.17
C ARG A 288 23.35 17.63 -16.01
N LEU A 289 24.54 17.09 -16.23
CA LEU A 289 25.66 17.26 -15.31
C LEU A 289 26.52 18.46 -15.72
N SER A 290 26.99 19.22 -14.74
CA SER A 290 27.96 20.30 -14.91
C SER A 290 29.06 20.23 -13.84
N GLY A 291 30.18 20.91 -14.10
CA GLY A 291 31.37 20.92 -13.24
C GLY A 291 32.50 20.00 -13.73
N THR A 292 33.66 20.08 -13.06
CA THR A 292 34.89 19.38 -13.44
C THR A 292 34.78 17.87 -13.36
N GLU A 293 33.95 17.34 -12.47
CA GLU A 293 33.77 15.91 -12.26
C GLU A 293 32.69 15.29 -13.16
N ALA A 294 31.92 16.09 -13.92
CA ALA A 294 30.77 15.63 -14.68
C ALA A 294 31.09 14.49 -15.66
N THR A 295 32.29 14.45 -16.24
CA THR A 295 32.73 13.43 -17.19
C THR A 295 32.87 12.04 -16.59
N HIS A 296 33.12 11.95 -15.27
CA HIS A 296 33.29 10.70 -14.51
C HIS A 296 31.97 10.05 -14.10
N TYR A 297 30.85 10.72 -14.38
CA TYR A 297 29.53 10.23 -14.03
C TYR A 297 28.63 10.11 -15.25
N GLU A 298 27.62 9.26 -15.12
CA GLU A 298 26.58 9.04 -16.10
C GLU A 298 25.23 9.32 -15.44
N LEU A 299 24.54 10.35 -15.94
CA LEU A 299 23.18 10.70 -15.54
C LEU A 299 22.20 10.16 -16.57
N THR A 300 21.25 9.37 -16.11
CA THR A 300 20.14 8.88 -16.94
C THR A 300 18.82 8.99 -16.17
N TYR A 301 17.74 9.22 -16.91
CA TYR A 301 16.43 9.46 -16.32
C TYR A 301 15.30 9.05 -17.26
N SER A 302 14.17 8.66 -16.69
CA SER A 302 12.97 8.30 -17.45
C SER A 302 11.74 8.91 -16.79
N ALA A 303 10.61 8.88 -17.51
CA ALA A 303 9.33 9.39 -17.02
C ALA A 303 8.20 8.43 -17.37
N HIS A 304 7.14 8.46 -16.58
CA HIS A 304 5.84 7.92 -16.92
C HIS A 304 4.93 9.09 -17.30
N VAL A 305 4.39 9.09 -18.51
CA VAL A 305 3.55 10.17 -19.03
C VAL A 305 2.13 9.65 -19.21
N GLN A 306 1.15 10.44 -18.76
CA GLN A 306 -0.27 10.12 -18.87
C GLN A 306 -0.64 9.73 -20.30
N ASN A 307 -1.38 8.62 -20.45
CA ASN A 307 -1.86 8.07 -21.72
C ASN A 307 -0.77 7.66 -22.73
N VAL A 308 0.50 7.81 -22.39
CA VAL A 308 1.65 7.36 -23.20
C VAL A 308 2.32 6.16 -22.55
N GLY A 309 2.42 6.17 -21.21
CA GLY A 309 3.13 5.17 -20.44
C GLY A 309 4.58 5.58 -20.17
N ASP A 310 5.44 4.58 -19.95
CA ASP A 310 6.86 4.80 -19.73
C ASP A 310 7.55 5.27 -21.01
N VAL A 311 8.20 6.43 -20.95
CA VAL A 311 9.00 6.93 -22.06
C VAL A 311 10.42 6.36 -21.98
N PRO A 312 11.11 6.20 -23.13
CA PRO A 312 12.48 5.71 -23.16
C PRO A 312 13.39 6.54 -22.25
N GLN A 313 14.29 5.85 -21.55
CA GLN A 313 15.31 6.46 -20.72
C GLN A 313 16.17 7.42 -21.55
N GLN A 314 16.35 8.61 -21.02
CA GLN A 314 17.14 9.69 -21.59
C GLN A 314 18.47 9.82 -20.84
N SER A 315 19.48 10.28 -21.57
CA SER A 315 20.79 10.63 -21.03
C SER A 315 20.92 12.14 -20.84
N SER A 316 21.91 12.54 -20.04
CA SER A 316 22.25 13.94 -19.72
C SER A 316 22.06 14.90 -20.90
N GLY A 317 21.15 15.87 -20.74
CA GLY A 317 20.86 16.95 -21.68
C GLY A 317 19.64 16.71 -22.58
N ASN A 318 19.18 15.47 -22.71
CA ASN A 318 18.06 15.14 -23.59
C ASN A 318 16.69 15.38 -22.94
N TYR A 319 15.71 15.84 -23.71
CA TYR A 319 14.39 16.10 -23.17
C TYR A 319 13.62 14.81 -22.90
N CYS A 320 12.99 14.70 -21.73
CA CYS A 320 12.16 13.56 -21.32
C CYS A 320 10.72 14.02 -21.09
N GLY A 321 9.76 13.44 -21.81
CA GLY A 321 8.33 13.77 -21.72
C GLY A 321 7.76 14.29 -23.04
N THR A 322 6.64 15.02 -22.97
CA THR A 322 5.86 15.45 -24.14
C THR A 322 5.57 16.94 -24.11
N ARG A 323 6.50 17.73 -24.65
CA ARG A 323 6.39 19.19 -24.73
C ARG A 323 5.14 19.64 -25.49
N GLY A 324 4.32 20.50 -24.88
CA GLY A 324 3.19 21.16 -25.51
C GLY A 324 2.02 20.25 -25.88
N ARG A 325 2.02 18.99 -25.40
CA ARG A 325 0.94 18.02 -25.71
C ARG A 325 -0.17 18.01 -24.66
N GLY A 326 -0.05 18.76 -23.56
CA GLY A 326 -1.03 18.72 -22.47
C GLY A 326 -1.02 17.42 -21.66
N LEU A 327 -0.05 16.54 -21.88
CA LEU A 327 0.08 15.26 -21.19
C LEU A 327 1.03 15.42 -20.01
N LYS A 328 0.54 15.11 -18.81
CA LYS A 328 1.29 15.25 -17.57
C LYS A 328 2.25 14.09 -17.34
N VAL A 329 3.40 14.40 -16.78
CA VAL A 329 4.30 13.42 -16.18
C VAL A 329 3.68 12.99 -14.84
N GLU A 330 3.43 11.70 -14.67
CA GLU A 330 2.88 11.13 -13.42
C GLU A 330 3.97 10.64 -12.48
N GLY A 331 5.12 10.27 -13.03
CA GLY A 331 6.28 9.81 -12.28
C GLY A 331 7.58 9.89 -13.07
N LEU A 332 8.71 9.82 -12.36
CA LEU A 332 10.04 9.84 -12.96
C LEU A 332 11.02 8.98 -12.18
N THR A 333 12.08 8.55 -12.85
CA THR A 333 13.19 7.82 -12.21
C THR A 333 14.50 8.47 -12.62
N VAL A 334 15.43 8.60 -11.67
CA VAL A 334 16.75 9.22 -11.91
C VAL A 334 17.85 8.31 -11.42
N TYR A 335 18.82 8.00 -12.28
CA TYR A 335 20.02 7.25 -11.95
C TYR A 335 21.25 8.12 -12.20
N LEU A 336 22.14 8.15 -11.22
CA LEU A 336 23.48 8.71 -11.35
C LEU A 336 24.48 7.61 -11.04
N ARG A 337 25.30 7.23 -12.02
CA ARG A 337 26.31 6.19 -11.84
C ARG A 337 27.71 6.74 -12.03
N LYS A 338 28.68 6.22 -11.27
CA LYS A 338 30.10 6.45 -11.55
C LYS A 338 30.51 5.54 -12.71
N LYS A 339 31.22 6.09 -13.70
CA LYS A 339 31.78 5.31 -14.81
C LYS A 339 32.90 4.39 -14.30
#